data_AF-A0A7X6U0P1-F1
#
_entry.id   AF-A0A7X6U0P1-F1
#
_cell.length_a   1.000
_cell.length_b   1.000
_cell.length_c   1.000
_cell.angle_alpha   90.00
_cell.angle_beta   90.00
_cell.angle_gamma   90.00
#
_symmetry.space_group_name_H-M   'P 1'
#
loop_
_entity.id
_entity.type
_entity.pdbx_description
1 polymer ?
#
loop_
_entity_poly.entity_id
_entity_poly.type
_entity_poly.pdbx_seq_one_letter_code
_entity_poly.pdbx_strand_id
1 'polypeptide(L)' 'MKIEKVICAPGRTGFYFDDQKAIKAGALSDGNFYIGEAATSGFSSIRQAG' A
#
# COMPACT_ATOMS: atom_id res chain seq x y z
N MET A 1 -1.55 -33.01 -21.28
CA MET A 1 -2.10 -31.72 -20.82
C MET A 1 -0.95 -30.75 -20.62
N LYS A 2 -1.04 -29.52 -21.12
CA LYS A 2 -0.04 -28.44 -20.96
C LYS A 2 -0.77 -27.12 -20.71
N ILE A 3 -0.12 -26.17 -20.04
CA ILE A 3 -0.65 -24.80 -19.88
C ILE A 3 -0.51 -24.08 -21.22
N GLU A 4 -1.61 -23.53 -21.74
CA GLU A 4 -1.64 -22.86 -23.05
C GLU A 4 -1.45 -21.34 -22.96
N LYS A 5 -1.83 -20.73 -21.84
CA LYS A 5 -1.78 -19.29 -21.65
C LYS A 5 -1.77 -18.90 -20.18
N VAL A 6 -1.03 -17.84 -19.85
CA VAL A 6 -1.07 -17.17 -18.55
C VAL A 6 -1.51 -15.72 -18.78
N ILE A 7 -2.43 -15.23 -17.96
CA ILE A 7 -2.92 -13.86 -18.00
C ILE A 7 -2.84 -13.28 -16.59
N CYS A 8 -2.24 -12.10 -16.47
CA CYS A 8 -2.18 -11.32 -15.23
C CYS A 8 -2.93 -10.01 -15.41
N ALA A 9 -3.75 -9.64 -14.42
CA ALA A 9 -4.47 -8.37 -14.37
C ALA A 9 -4.38 -7.79 -12.95
N PRO A 10 -4.29 -6.46 -12.80
CA PRO A 10 -4.25 -5.83 -11.48
C PRO A 10 -5.60 -5.98 -10.77
N GLY A 11 -5.55 -6.13 -9.44
CA GLY A 11 -6.73 -6.15 -8.57
C GLY A 11 -6.59 -5.13 -7.45
N ARG A 12 -7.70 -4.91 -6.73
CA ARG A 12 -7.67 -4.25 -5.41
C ARG A 12 -7.90 -5.29 -4.33
N THR A 13 -7.39 -5.04 -3.14
CA THR A 13 -7.66 -5.87 -1.96
C THR A 13 -8.75 -5.25 -1.07
N GLY A 14 -9.15 -5.97 -0.02
CA GLY A 14 -10.15 -5.50 0.94
C GLY A 14 -9.62 -4.46 1.93
N PHE A 15 -8.35 -4.06 1.83
CA PHE A 15 -7.72 -3.11 2.76
C PHE A 15 -6.63 -2.27 2.07
N TYR A 16 -5.82 -1.60 2.86
CA TYR A 16 -4.77 -0.70 2.41
C TYR A 16 -3.38 -1.26 2.69
N PHE A 17 -2.41 -0.85 1.88
CA PHE A 17 -1.01 -0.95 2.25
C PHE A 17 -0.63 0.28 3.08
N ASP A 18 -0.24 0.04 4.32
CA ASP A 18 0.19 1.08 5.25
C ASP A 18 1.69 1.00 5.51
N ASP A 19 2.37 2.13 5.40
CA ASP A 19 3.77 2.30 5.76
C ASP A 19 3.91 2.29 7.28
N GLN A 20 4.06 1.07 7.82
CA GLN A 20 4.19 0.86 9.25
C GLN A 20 5.40 1.60 9.84
N LYS A 21 6.47 1.83 9.06
CA LYS A 21 7.66 2.54 9.54
C LYS A 21 7.35 4.02 9.75
N ALA A 22 6.68 4.67 8.79
CA ALA A 22 6.24 6.06 8.94
C ALA A 22 5.22 6.21 10.09
N ILE A 23 4.26 5.29 10.21
CA ILE A 23 3.26 5.30 11.30
C ILE A 23 3.94 5.16 12.67
N LYS A 24 4.86 4.21 12.83
CA LYS A 24 5.61 4.03 14.09
C LYS A 24 6.55 5.20 14.39
N ALA A 25 6.97 5.96 13.38
CA ALA A 25 7.74 7.19 13.56
C ALA A 25 6.89 8.40 13.94
N GLY A 26 5.57 8.23 14.09
CA GLY A 26 4.65 9.27 14.57
C GLY A 26 3.90 10.01 13.47
N ALA A 27 3.67 9.39 12.30
CA ALA A 27 2.82 9.97 11.27
C ALA A 27 1.45 10.37 11.84
N LEU A 28 1.00 11.58 11.53
CA LEU A 28 -0.24 12.13 12.07
C LEU A 28 -1.44 11.55 11.33
N SER A 29 -2.45 11.08 12.07
CA SER A 29 -3.71 10.65 11.47
C SER A 29 -4.51 11.85 10.96
N ASP A 30 -5.08 11.75 9.76
CA ASP A 30 -6.03 12.69 9.17
C ASP A 30 -7.21 11.93 8.57
N GLY A 31 -8.28 11.80 9.37
CA GLY A 31 -9.40 10.91 9.05
C GLY A 31 -8.93 9.49 8.78
N ASN A 32 -9.17 9.00 7.55
CA ASN A 32 -8.74 7.67 7.11
C ASN A 32 -7.32 7.62 6.54
N PHE A 33 -6.59 8.73 6.51
CA PHE A 33 -5.23 8.82 5.96
C PHE A 33 -4.21 9.21 7.04
N TYR A 34 -2.95 9.29 6.63
CA TYR A 34 -1.84 9.81 7.44
C TYR A 34 -1.14 10.94 6.69
N ILE A 35 -0.72 11.96 7.44
CA ILE A 35 0.06 13.11 6.95
C ILE A 35 1.55 12.84 7.15
N GLY A 36 2.34 13.14 6.12
CA GLY A 36 3.80 13.07 6.14
C GLY A 36 4.36 12.33 4.93
N GLU A 37 5.66 12.09 4.97
CA GLU A 37 6.40 11.36 3.93
C GLU A 37 6.42 9.86 4.22
N ALA A 38 6.32 9.04 3.17
CA ALA A 38 6.57 7.61 3.28
C ALA A 38 8.05 7.35 3.63
N ALA A 39 8.29 6.44 4.55
CA ALA A 39 9.61 6.04 5.04
C ALA A 39 10.07 4.67 4.50
N THR A 40 9.17 3.90 3.91
CA THR A 40 9.41 2.58 3.32
C THR A 40 9.53 2.67 1.80
N SER A 41 10.62 2.11 1.26
CA SER A 41 10.86 2.11 -0.19
C SER A 41 9.71 1.43 -0.94
N GLY A 42 9.23 2.07 -2.01
CA GLY A 42 8.12 1.59 -2.84
C GLY A 42 6.74 2.09 -2.42
N PHE A 43 6.62 2.75 -1.28
CA PHE A 43 5.41 3.49 -0.92
C PHE A 43 5.46 4.90 -1.50
N SER A 44 4.37 5.33 -2.12
CA SER A 44 4.19 6.70 -2.61
C SER A 44 3.39 7.58 -1.64
N SER A 45 2.72 6.96 -0.67
CA SER A 45 2.03 7.61 0.44
C SER A 45 2.01 6.69 1.65
N ILE A 46 1.83 7.25 2.86
CA ILE A 46 1.83 6.45 4.10
C ILE A 46 0.70 5.43 4.13
N ARG A 47 -0.44 5.73 3.53
CA ARG A 47 -1.53 4.78 3.24
C ARG A 47 -1.81 4.82 1.74
N GLN A 48 -1.82 3.66 1.08
CA GLN A 48 -2.12 3.53 -0.35
C GLN A 48 -3.05 2.35 -0.63
N ALA A 49 -3.68 2.36 -1.81
CA ALA A 49 -4.61 1.31 -2.21
C ALA A 49 -3.91 -0.06 -2.21
N GLY A 50 -4.56 -1.02 -1.56
CA GLY A 50 -4.16 -2.42 -1.54
C GLY A 50 -4.54 -3.17 -2.80
#